data_AF-A0A7Z7HPZ7-F1
#
_entry.id   AF-A0A7Z7HPZ7-F1
#
_cell.length_a   1.000
_cell.length_b   1.000
_cell.length_c   1.000
_cell.angle_alpha   90.00
_cell.angle_beta   90.00
_cell.angle_gamma   90.00
#
_symmetry.space_group_name_H-M   'P 1'
#
loop_
_entity.id
_entity.type
_entity.pdbx_description
1 polymer ?
#
loop_
_entity_poly.entity_id
_entity_poly.type
_entity_poly.pdbx_seq_one_letter_code
_entity_poly.pdbx_strand_id
1 'polypeptide(L)'
;MPSEFALIERHFKRPARHSVLGVGDDAAIVRPAPGMEIVVTTDMLVAGTHFLPDADPADLGWKTLAVNLSDLAAMGALPRWALLSLALPADKAADEAWLAAYAEGFFACADTFAVDLIGGDTTRGPLAFNVTLFGEIPAGQALLRSAARPADEIWISGTLGLATLGLAQRQARCRLMEPLRSACLRALDRPQPRIALGRALAQDGLAHAAIDVSDGLLADLGHILERSQATATLHFDRLPAAVLYCGNDVDARLATDCLLGGGDDYELAFTAPAARHEDILALGARLQIPLTCIGTVAAGPAGRIHLLDADGREMSPARRGYDHFAPATADTDTAEKKT
;
A
#
# COMPACT_ATOMS: atom_id res chain seq x y z
N MET A 1 -3.79 17.07 -31.55
CA MET A 1 -4.00 16.31 -30.30
C MET A 1 -5.29 15.52 -30.47
N PRO A 2 -5.33 14.24 -30.10
CA PRO A 2 -6.58 13.48 -30.06
C PRO A 2 -7.57 14.19 -29.12
N SER A 3 -8.86 14.09 -29.41
CA SER A 3 -9.89 14.50 -28.45
C SER A 3 -9.87 13.57 -27.24
N GLU A 4 -10.41 14.05 -26.12
CA GLU A 4 -10.64 13.24 -24.92
C GLU A 4 -11.32 11.90 -25.24
N PHE A 5 -12.42 11.92 -25.98
CA PHE A 5 -13.14 10.72 -26.41
C PHE A 5 -12.27 9.74 -27.21
N ALA A 6 -11.36 10.25 -28.06
CA ALA A 6 -10.46 9.39 -28.82
C ALA A 6 -9.42 8.70 -27.94
N LEU A 7 -8.97 9.35 -26.85
CA LEU A 7 -8.09 8.73 -25.86
C LEU A 7 -8.81 7.63 -25.08
N ILE A 8 -10.03 7.90 -24.63
CA ILE A 8 -10.86 6.94 -23.88
C ILE A 8 -11.14 5.69 -24.72
N GLU A 9 -11.67 5.86 -25.94
CA GLU A 9 -12.01 4.75 -26.82
C GLU A 9 -10.78 3.90 -27.19
N ARG A 10 -9.62 4.52 -27.35
CA ARG A 10 -8.40 3.83 -27.78
C ARG A 10 -7.73 3.07 -26.64
N HIS A 11 -7.64 3.69 -25.46
CA HIS A 11 -6.79 3.20 -24.38
C HIS A 11 -7.56 2.63 -23.20
N PHE A 12 -8.71 3.21 -22.84
CA PHE A 12 -9.37 2.95 -21.55
C PHE A 12 -10.70 2.20 -21.66
N LYS A 13 -11.24 2.02 -22.87
CA LYS A 13 -12.47 1.24 -23.08
C LYS A 13 -12.17 -0.24 -23.28
N ARG A 14 -12.71 -1.08 -22.39
CA ARG A 14 -12.67 -2.55 -22.49
C ARG A 14 -14.06 -3.14 -22.29
N PRO A 15 -14.30 -4.39 -22.74
CA PRO A 15 -15.56 -5.08 -22.50
C PRO A 15 -15.83 -5.24 -21.00
N ALA A 16 -17.06 -4.95 -20.59
CA ALA A 16 -17.55 -5.21 -19.24
C ALA A 16 -17.51 -6.72 -18.92
N ARG A 17 -17.00 -7.10 -17.75
CA ARG A 17 -17.01 -8.49 -17.26
C ARG A 17 -17.95 -8.65 -16.06
N HIS A 18 -17.86 -7.71 -15.13
CA HIS A 18 -18.56 -7.70 -13.84
C HIS A 18 -19.53 -6.53 -13.68
N SER A 19 -19.62 -5.64 -14.67
CA SER A 19 -20.54 -4.51 -14.71
C SER A 19 -21.72 -4.77 -15.66
N VAL A 20 -22.86 -4.13 -15.41
CA VAL A 20 -24.01 -4.14 -16.33
C VAL A 20 -23.76 -3.18 -17.48
N LEU A 21 -23.13 -2.03 -17.19
CA LEU A 21 -22.68 -1.04 -18.14
C LEU A 21 -21.34 -0.46 -17.63
N GLY A 22 -20.31 -0.52 -18.48
CA GLY A 22 -18.99 0.05 -18.23
C GLY A 22 -18.76 1.33 -19.04
N VAL A 23 -17.51 1.58 -19.43
CA VAL A 23 -17.11 2.77 -20.20
C VAL A 23 -17.84 2.85 -21.55
N GLY A 24 -18.47 4.00 -21.82
CA GLY A 24 -19.12 4.27 -23.11
C GLY A 24 -20.48 4.98 -23.05
N ASP A 25 -20.94 5.36 -21.85
CA ASP A 25 -22.17 6.13 -21.60
C ASP A 25 -21.92 7.15 -20.47
N ASP A 26 -22.91 7.97 -20.11
CA ASP A 26 -22.78 9.03 -19.10
C ASP A 26 -22.52 8.50 -17.69
N ALA A 27 -22.88 7.24 -17.41
CA ALA A 27 -22.65 6.60 -16.12
C ALA A 27 -22.53 5.08 -16.26
N ALA A 28 -21.78 4.47 -15.33
CA ALA A 28 -21.72 3.03 -15.18
C ALA A 28 -22.97 2.48 -14.46
N ILE A 29 -23.33 1.22 -14.76
CA ILE A 29 -24.34 0.48 -14.01
C ILE A 29 -23.67 -0.78 -13.45
N VAL A 30 -23.70 -0.91 -12.12
CA VAL A 30 -23.18 -2.08 -11.40
C VAL A 30 -24.28 -2.71 -10.56
N ARG A 31 -24.14 -4.01 -10.28
CA ARG A 31 -25.06 -4.75 -9.43
C ARG A 31 -24.25 -5.54 -8.40
N PRO A 32 -24.33 -5.18 -7.11
CA PRO A 32 -23.72 -5.97 -6.04
C PRO A 32 -24.28 -7.38 -6.02
N ALA A 33 -23.46 -8.38 -5.68
CA ALA A 33 -23.96 -9.71 -5.42
C ALA A 33 -24.92 -9.72 -4.19
N PRO A 34 -25.99 -10.54 -4.19
CA PRO A 34 -26.93 -10.59 -3.07
C PRO A 34 -26.23 -10.89 -1.73
N GLY A 35 -26.55 -10.12 -0.69
CA GLY A 35 -25.97 -10.29 0.65
C GLY A 35 -24.59 -9.65 0.83
N MET A 36 -24.05 -8.97 -0.18
CA MET A 36 -22.80 -8.22 -0.07
C MET A 36 -23.05 -6.75 0.32
N GLU A 37 -22.11 -6.20 1.08
CA GLU A 37 -21.87 -4.76 1.23
C GLU A 37 -20.87 -4.28 0.18
N ILE A 38 -21.00 -3.01 -0.22
CA ILE A 38 -20.02 -2.34 -1.07
C ILE A 38 -19.02 -1.60 -0.19
N VAL A 39 -17.74 -1.90 -0.41
CA VAL A 39 -16.61 -1.17 0.18
C VAL A 39 -16.06 -0.22 -0.88
N VAL A 40 -15.84 1.03 -0.52
CA VAL A 40 -15.37 2.08 -1.44
C VAL A 40 -14.12 2.72 -0.86
N THR A 41 -13.08 2.86 -1.68
CA THR A 41 -11.90 3.67 -1.40
C THR A 41 -11.62 4.63 -2.55
N THR A 42 -10.88 5.70 -2.28
CA THR A 42 -10.38 6.59 -3.32
C THR A 42 -9.03 7.16 -2.92
N ASP A 43 -8.06 7.06 -3.81
CA ASP A 43 -6.72 7.62 -3.63
C ASP A 43 -6.30 8.47 -4.83
N MET A 44 -5.51 9.49 -4.51
CA MET A 44 -4.94 10.40 -5.50
C MET A 44 -3.41 10.30 -5.50
N LEU A 45 -2.84 10.04 -6.67
CA LEU A 45 -1.40 10.09 -6.92
C LEU A 45 -1.05 11.36 -7.69
N VAL A 46 -0.17 12.17 -7.12
CA VAL A 46 0.32 13.44 -7.67
C VAL A 46 1.81 13.34 -7.97
N ALA A 47 2.21 13.73 -9.19
CA ALA A 47 3.61 13.74 -9.61
C ALA A 47 4.47 14.65 -8.71
N GLY A 48 5.65 14.16 -8.32
CA GLY A 48 6.56 14.85 -7.40
C GLY A 48 6.21 14.67 -5.91
N THR A 49 5.03 14.12 -5.60
CA THR A 49 4.63 13.76 -4.22
C THR A 49 4.62 12.25 -4.03
N HIS A 50 3.85 11.52 -4.86
CA HIS A 50 3.63 10.08 -4.70
C HIS A 50 4.44 9.22 -5.68
N PHE A 51 4.91 9.83 -6.77
CA PHE A 51 5.78 9.20 -7.74
C PHE A 51 6.70 10.25 -8.38
N LEU A 52 7.84 9.80 -8.90
CA LEU A 52 8.78 10.70 -9.56
C LEU A 52 8.26 11.10 -10.95
N PRO A 53 8.48 12.35 -11.41
CA PRO A 53 8.01 12.82 -12.71
C PRO A 53 8.50 12.00 -13.92
N ASP A 54 9.62 11.29 -13.76
CA ASP A 54 10.25 10.42 -14.76
C ASP A 54 9.93 8.93 -14.54
N ALA A 55 8.92 8.59 -13.73
CA ALA A 55 8.48 7.22 -13.54
C ALA A 55 8.10 6.56 -14.88
N ASP A 56 8.43 5.27 -15.00
CA ASP A 56 8.02 4.47 -16.15
C ASP A 56 6.48 4.43 -16.24
N PRO A 57 5.89 4.74 -17.41
CA PRO A 57 4.44 4.83 -17.53
C PRO A 57 3.72 3.52 -17.22
N ALA A 58 4.27 2.35 -17.59
CA ALA A 58 3.62 1.08 -17.33
C ALA A 58 3.65 0.72 -15.83
N ASP A 59 4.77 0.99 -15.17
CA ASP A 59 4.86 0.84 -13.72
C ASP A 59 3.91 1.81 -13.00
N LEU A 60 3.81 3.05 -13.48
CA LEU A 60 2.92 4.06 -12.95
C LEU A 60 1.44 3.68 -13.11
N GLY A 61 1.07 3.10 -14.26
CA GLY A 61 -0.26 2.55 -14.49
C GLY A 61 -0.60 1.42 -13.51
N TRP A 62 0.35 0.51 -13.29
CA TRP A 62 0.20 -0.56 -12.29
C TRP A 62 0.00 0.02 -10.88
N LYS A 63 0.92 0.90 -10.44
CA LYS A 63 0.89 1.51 -9.11
C LYS A 63 -0.42 2.26 -8.87
N THR A 64 -0.90 3.02 -9.86
CA THR A 64 -2.15 3.78 -9.74
C THR A 64 -3.33 2.96 -9.24
N LEU A 65 -3.48 1.72 -9.72
CA LEU A 65 -4.54 0.83 -9.25
C LEU A 65 -4.12 0.02 -8.00
N ALA A 66 -2.86 -0.40 -7.92
CA ALA A 66 -2.35 -1.27 -6.85
C ALA A 66 -2.49 -0.65 -5.46
N VAL A 67 -2.29 0.67 -5.32
CA VAL A 67 -2.43 1.36 -4.02
C VAL A 67 -3.86 1.28 -3.49
N ASN A 68 -4.86 1.54 -4.33
CA ASN A 68 -6.28 1.43 -3.97
C ASN A 68 -6.70 -0.02 -3.67
N LEU A 69 -6.10 -0.99 -4.38
CA LEU A 69 -6.31 -2.41 -4.11
C LEU A 69 -5.81 -2.80 -2.70
N SER A 70 -4.78 -2.13 -2.20
CA SER A 70 -4.26 -2.35 -0.85
C SER A 70 -5.30 -2.03 0.23
N ASP A 71 -6.03 -0.92 0.09
CA ASP A 71 -7.13 -0.57 1.01
C ASP A 71 -8.22 -1.67 1.05
N LEU A 72 -8.61 -2.16 -0.12
CA LEU A 72 -9.60 -3.24 -0.19
C LEU A 72 -9.06 -4.54 0.41
N ALA A 73 -7.76 -4.82 0.27
CA ALA A 73 -7.12 -5.93 0.96
C ALA A 73 -7.21 -5.76 2.48
N ALA A 74 -6.95 -4.56 3.01
CA ALA A 74 -7.03 -4.26 4.43
C ALA A 74 -8.43 -4.44 5.02
N MET A 75 -9.47 -4.21 4.20
CA MET A 75 -10.87 -4.44 4.58
C MET A 75 -11.35 -5.89 4.33
N GLY A 76 -10.53 -6.71 3.67
CA GLY A 76 -10.87 -8.08 3.25
C GLY A 76 -11.85 -8.19 2.08
N ALA A 77 -12.07 -7.08 1.36
CA ALA A 77 -13.03 -7.00 0.28
C ALA A 77 -12.50 -7.61 -1.03
N LEU A 78 -13.39 -8.16 -1.85
CA LEU A 78 -13.10 -8.58 -3.22
C LEU A 78 -13.23 -7.37 -4.16
N PRO A 79 -12.15 -6.91 -4.83
CA PRO A 79 -12.23 -5.83 -5.80
C PRO A 79 -13.12 -6.19 -6.99
N ARG A 80 -13.86 -5.21 -7.54
CA ARG A 80 -14.78 -5.44 -8.67
C ARG A 80 -14.72 -4.35 -9.73
N TRP A 81 -14.77 -3.09 -9.32
CA TRP A 81 -14.91 -1.98 -10.26
C TRP A 81 -14.03 -0.80 -9.88
N ALA A 82 -13.51 -0.09 -10.87
CA ALA A 82 -12.73 1.13 -10.70
C ALA A 82 -13.30 2.27 -11.55
N LEU A 83 -13.21 3.49 -11.04
CA LEU A 83 -13.27 4.73 -11.81
C LEU A 83 -11.87 5.34 -11.86
N LEU A 84 -11.47 5.89 -13.00
CA LEU A 84 -10.16 6.51 -13.20
C LEU A 84 -10.30 7.95 -13.71
N SER A 85 -9.87 8.91 -12.90
CA SER A 85 -9.76 10.31 -13.31
C SER A 85 -8.29 10.67 -13.56
N LEU A 86 -8.00 11.22 -14.74
CA LEU A 86 -6.67 11.56 -15.21
C LEU A 86 -6.55 13.07 -15.40
N ALA A 87 -5.57 13.71 -14.77
CA ALA A 87 -5.12 15.04 -15.13
C ALA A 87 -3.78 14.92 -15.87
N LEU A 88 -3.76 15.34 -17.13
CA LEU A 88 -2.59 15.18 -18.01
C LEU A 88 -2.02 16.55 -18.45
N PRO A 89 -0.71 16.77 -18.34
CA PRO A 89 -0.08 17.93 -18.94
C PRO A 89 -0.01 17.78 -20.46
N ALA A 90 0.16 18.90 -21.17
CA ALA A 90 -0.02 18.95 -22.62
C ALA A 90 0.97 18.04 -23.40
N ASP A 91 2.19 17.87 -22.88
CA ASP A 91 3.20 16.98 -23.43
C ASP A 91 2.77 15.50 -23.31
N LYS A 92 2.27 15.09 -22.14
CA LYS A 92 1.80 13.71 -21.91
C LYS A 92 0.50 13.40 -22.66
N ALA A 93 -0.42 14.36 -22.73
CA ALA A 93 -1.65 14.21 -23.52
C ALA A 93 -1.39 14.05 -25.03
N ALA A 94 -0.25 14.53 -25.53
CA ALA A 94 0.18 14.38 -26.91
C ALA A 94 1.08 13.15 -27.16
N ASP A 95 1.57 12.50 -26.10
CA ASP A 95 2.47 11.36 -26.16
C ASP A 95 1.71 10.03 -26.15
N GLU A 96 1.38 9.57 -27.36
CA GLU A 96 0.65 8.33 -27.58
C GLU A 96 1.36 7.09 -27.01
N ALA A 97 2.70 7.06 -27.07
CA ALA A 97 3.47 5.92 -26.58
C ALA A 97 3.42 5.85 -25.05
N TRP A 98 3.53 7.01 -24.39
CA TRP A 98 3.40 7.11 -22.94
C TRP A 98 1.99 6.69 -22.47
N LEU A 99 0.94 7.15 -23.14
CA LEU A 99 -0.45 6.80 -22.78
C LEU A 99 -0.73 5.32 -22.97
N ALA A 100 -0.26 4.73 -24.09
CA ALA A 100 -0.41 3.29 -24.34
C ALA A 100 0.28 2.45 -23.27
N ALA A 101 1.51 2.81 -22.89
CA ALA A 101 2.26 2.10 -21.85
C ALA A 101 1.59 2.25 -20.48
N TYR A 102 1.08 3.43 -20.14
CA TYR A 102 0.32 3.65 -18.90
C TYR A 102 -0.93 2.79 -18.84
N ALA A 103 -1.74 2.80 -19.90
CA ALA A 103 -2.94 1.98 -19.99
C ALA A 103 -2.61 0.49 -19.90
N GLU A 104 -1.55 0.02 -20.58
CA GLU A 104 -1.08 -1.37 -20.49
C GLU A 104 -0.76 -1.77 -19.04
N GLY A 105 -0.01 -0.94 -18.32
CA GLY A 105 0.30 -1.15 -16.91
C GLY A 105 -0.93 -1.21 -16.01
N PHE A 106 -1.84 -0.25 -16.18
CA PHE A 106 -3.11 -0.19 -15.44
C PHE A 106 -3.95 -1.45 -15.68
N PHE A 107 -4.12 -1.85 -16.94
CA PHE A 107 -4.91 -3.03 -17.28
C PHE A 107 -4.23 -4.35 -16.94
N ALA A 108 -2.90 -4.43 -16.92
CA ALA A 108 -2.20 -5.59 -16.40
C ALA A 108 -2.51 -5.79 -14.91
N CYS A 109 -2.54 -4.71 -14.12
CA CYS A 109 -2.98 -4.75 -12.72
C CYS A 109 -4.46 -5.15 -12.62
N ALA A 110 -5.33 -4.49 -13.39
CA ALA A 110 -6.77 -4.74 -13.37
C ALA A 110 -7.12 -6.19 -13.76
N ASP A 111 -6.45 -6.76 -14.78
CA ASP A 111 -6.62 -8.15 -15.18
C ASP A 111 -6.13 -9.13 -14.11
N THR A 112 -5.01 -8.83 -13.45
CA THR A 112 -4.46 -9.66 -12.36
C THR A 112 -5.44 -9.79 -11.19
N PHE A 113 -6.14 -8.69 -10.84
CA PHE A 113 -7.06 -8.64 -9.72
C PHE A 113 -8.54 -8.67 -10.11
N ALA A 114 -8.83 -8.96 -11.39
CA ALA A 114 -10.18 -9.06 -11.96
C ALA A 114 -11.07 -7.83 -11.73
N VAL A 115 -10.49 -6.63 -11.87
CA VAL A 115 -11.18 -5.34 -11.75
C VAL A 115 -11.61 -4.82 -13.12
N ASP A 116 -12.86 -4.37 -13.22
CA ASP A 116 -13.34 -3.65 -14.40
C ASP A 116 -13.11 -2.14 -14.23
N LEU A 117 -12.47 -1.49 -15.20
CA LEU A 117 -12.57 -0.03 -15.33
C LEU A 117 -13.94 0.30 -15.94
N ILE A 118 -14.80 0.95 -15.16
CA ILE A 118 -16.22 1.17 -15.53
C ILE A 118 -16.52 2.62 -15.92
N GLY A 119 -15.59 3.55 -15.71
CA GLY A 119 -15.79 4.96 -15.98
C GLY A 119 -14.61 5.80 -15.53
N GLY A 120 -14.74 7.11 -15.66
CA GLY A 120 -13.63 8.01 -15.37
C GLY A 120 -13.84 9.41 -15.92
N ASP A 121 -12.81 10.23 -15.78
CA ASP A 121 -12.73 11.57 -16.34
C ASP A 121 -11.31 11.79 -16.89
N THR A 122 -11.14 12.52 -17.99
CA THR A 122 -9.81 12.85 -18.51
C THR A 122 -9.73 14.32 -18.83
N THR A 123 -8.87 15.02 -18.11
CA THR A 123 -8.74 16.48 -18.22
C THR A 123 -7.30 16.92 -18.37
N ARG A 124 -7.11 18.19 -18.75
CA ARG A 124 -5.79 18.81 -18.83
C ARG A 124 -5.42 19.44 -17.50
N GLY A 125 -4.25 19.10 -16.97
CA GLY A 125 -3.76 19.65 -15.70
C GLY A 125 -2.35 19.17 -15.33
N PRO A 126 -1.85 19.49 -14.13
CA PRO A 126 -0.68 18.83 -13.57
C PRO A 126 -0.88 17.31 -13.55
N LEU A 127 0.21 16.55 -13.75
CA LEU A 127 0.13 15.09 -13.84
C LEU A 127 -0.36 14.48 -12.53
N ALA A 128 -1.59 13.99 -12.52
CA ALA A 128 -2.22 13.36 -11.38
C ALA A 128 -3.23 12.30 -11.80
N PHE A 129 -3.42 11.31 -10.94
CA PHE A 129 -4.37 10.22 -11.13
C PHE A 129 -5.21 10.09 -9.88
N ASN A 130 -6.52 9.96 -10.03
CA ASN A 130 -7.41 9.60 -8.95
C ASN A 130 -8.17 8.34 -9.33
N VAL A 131 -8.10 7.33 -8.48
CA VAL A 131 -8.89 6.11 -8.65
C VAL A 131 -9.92 6.06 -7.53
N THR A 132 -11.14 5.71 -7.88
CA THR A 132 -12.14 5.25 -6.90
C THR A 132 -12.38 3.78 -7.15
N LEU A 133 -12.11 2.96 -6.14
CA LEU A 133 -12.20 1.51 -6.24
C LEU A 133 -13.34 0.97 -5.38
N PHE A 134 -14.07 0.04 -5.96
CA PHE A 134 -15.23 -0.60 -5.35
C PHE A 134 -14.97 -2.09 -5.18
N GLY A 135 -15.19 -2.59 -3.97
CA GLY A 135 -15.15 -4.00 -3.63
C GLY A 135 -16.46 -4.49 -3.04
N GLU A 136 -16.59 -5.81 -2.97
CA GLU A 136 -17.70 -6.50 -2.33
C GLU A 136 -17.19 -7.33 -1.15
N ILE A 137 -18.00 -7.39 -0.09
CA ILE A 137 -17.75 -8.24 1.08
C ILE A 137 -19.08 -8.72 1.66
N PRO A 138 -19.19 -9.96 2.19
CA PRO A 138 -20.42 -10.35 2.87
C PRO A 138 -20.73 -9.42 4.04
N ALA A 139 -22.00 -9.09 4.23
CA ALA A 139 -22.40 -8.10 5.23
C ALA A 139 -21.85 -8.43 6.63
N GLY A 140 -21.20 -7.44 7.26
CA GLY A 140 -20.64 -7.57 8.60
C GLY A 140 -19.34 -8.38 8.72
N GLN A 141 -18.71 -8.76 7.60
CA GLN A 141 -17.41 -9.48 7.61
C GLN A 141 -16.20 -8.58 7.32
N ALA A 142 -16.41 -7.28 7.14
CA ALA A 142 -15.31 -6.34 6.92
C ALA A 142 -14.32 -6.32 8.08
N LEU A 143 -13.04 -6.43 7.75
CA LEU A 143 -11.96 -6.17 8.70
C LEU A 143 -11.91 -4.66 8.96
N LEU A 144 -11.87 -4.28 10.22
CA LEU A 144 -11.85 -2.88 10.64
C LEU A 144 -10.61 -2.59 11.47
N ARG A 145 -10.12 -1.35 11.40
CA ARG A 145 -9.01 -0.87 12.24
C ARG A 145 -9.36 -0.85 13.74
N SER A 146 -10.64 -0.80 14.09
CA SER A 146 -11.15 -0.54 15.45
C SER A 146 -11.46 -1.80 16.26
N ALA A 147 -10.95 -2.96 15.85
CA ALA A 147 -11.35 -4.25 16.40
C ALA A 147 -10.23 -5.02 17.10
N ALA A 148 -9.01 -4.46 17.22
CA ALA A 148 -7.91 -5.12 17.89
C ALA A 148 -8.21 -5.34 19.38
N ARG A 149 -7.76 -6.47 19.93
CA ARG A 149 -8.06 -6.85 21.30
C ARG A 149 -6.79 -7.08 22.11
N PRO A 150 -6.78 -6.79 23.42
CA PRO A 150 -5.68 -7.18 24.29
C PRO A 150 -5.37 -8.68 24.18
N ALA A 151 -4.07 -9.02 24.19
CA ALA A 151 -3.51 -10.35 23.94
C ALA A 151 -3.61 -10.88 22.50
N ASP A 152 -4.09 -10.07 21.54
CA ASP A 152 -3.88 -10.39 20.14
C ASP A 152 -2.38 -10.36 19.81
N GLU A 153 -1.95 -11.28 18.96
CA GLU A 153 -0.68 -11.17 18.24
C GLU A 153 -0.80 -10.15 17.11
N ILE A 154 0.30 -9.47 16.82
CA ILE A 154 0.41 -8.51 15.72
C ILE A 154 1.25 -9.15 14.63
N TRP A 155 0.69 -9.20 13.42
CA TRP A 155 1.28 -9.84 12.26
C TRP A 155 1.51 -8.83 11.14
N ILE A 156 2.55 -9.09 10.34
CA ILE A 156 2.84 -8.36 9.11
C ILE A 156 3.07 -9.33 7.96
N SER A 157 2.57 -9.00 6.77
CA SER A 157 2.89 -9.74 5.56
C SER A 157 4.18 -9.29 4.89
N GLY A 158 4.80 -10.21 4.17
CA GLY A 158 5.90 -9.94 3.25
C GLY A 158 7.11 -9.28 3.90
N THR A 159 7.56 -8.16 3.34
CA THR A 159 8.82 -7.50 3.74
C THR A 159 8.65 -6.00 3.67
N LEU A 160 9.09 -5.32 4.73
CA LEU A 160 8.94 -3.87 4.88
C LEU A 160 10.20 -3.10 4.44
N GLY A 161 10.02 -1.82 4.12
CA GLY A 161 11.07 -0.85 3.86
C GLY A 161 11.73 -0.93 2.49
N LEU A 162 11.36 -1.89 1.63
CA LEU A 162 11.97 -2.05 0.31
C LEU A 162 11.64 -0.88 -0.62
N ALA A 163 10.39 -0.41 -0.61
CA ALA A 163 9.96 0.70 -1.46
C ALA A 163 10.68 2.01 -1.08
N THR A 164 10.71 2.34 0.21
CA THR A 164 11.41 3.54 0.71
C THR A 164 12.93 3.46 0.47
N LEU A 165 13.54 2.28 0.57
CA LEU A 165 14.96 2.09 0.22
C LEU A 165 15.19 2.23 -1.30
N GLY A 166 14.24 1.76 -2.13
CA GLY A 166 14.25 1.99 -3.58
C GLY A 166 14.13 3.47 -3.95
N LEU A 167 13.33 4.23 -3.20
CA LEU A 167 13.24 5.68 -3.36
C LEU A 167 14.56 6.36 -2.96
N ALA A 168 15.19 5.92 -1.88
CA ALA A 168 16.52 6.40 -1.47
C ALA A 168 17.57 6.17 -2.55
N GLN A 169 17.52 5.02 -3.23
CA GLN A 169 18.36 4.72 -4.39
C GLN A 169 18.10 5.69 -5.55
N ARG A 170 16.84 5.96 -5.91
CA ARG A 170 16.49 6.89 -7.00
C ARG A 170 16.89 8.35 -6.68
N GLN A 171 16.88 8.71 -5.40
CA GLN A 171 17.30 10.03 -4.90
C GLN A 171 18.81 10.12 -4.64
N ALA A 172 19.59 9.10 -5.02
CA ALA A 172 21.04 9.02 -4.79
C ALA A 172 21.47 9.17 -3.31
N ARG A 173 20.58 8.84 -2.36
CA ARG A 173 20.87 8.82 -0.91
C ARG A 173 21.58 7.55 -0.47
N CYS A 174 21.52 6.50 -1.26
CA CYS A 174 22.27 5.25 -1.07
C CYS A 174 22.63 4.63 -2.42
N ARG A 175 23.50 3.61 -2.38
CA ARG A 175 23.84 2.80 -3.55
C ARG A 175 23.60 1.33 -3.24
N LEU A 176 22.56 0.78 -3.86
CA LEU A 176 22.16 -0.61 -3.76
C LEU A 176 22.80 -1.44 -4.88
N MET A 177 23.25 -2.63 -4.52
CA MET A 177 23.75 -3.63 -5.47
C MET A 177 22.67 -4.66 -5.80
N GLU A 178 22.84 -5.38 -6.91
CA GLU A 178 21.98 -6.52 -7.21
C GLU A 178 22.22 -7.68 -6.24
N PRO A 179 21.19 -8.47 -5.88
CA PRO A 179 19.80 -8.40 -6.38
C PRO A 179 18.88 -7.41 -5.62
N LEU A 180 19.36 -6.79 -4.55
CA LEU A 180 18.56 -5.91 -3.68
C LEU A 180 18.01 -4.70 -4.44
N ARG A 181 18.83 -4.08 -5.29
CA ARG A 181 18.43 -2.92 -6.10
C ARG A 181 17.16 -3.22 -6.90
N SER A 182 17.12 -4.34 -7.63
CA SER A 182 15.94 -4.72 -8.42
C SER A 182 14.72 -5.00 -7.55
N ALA A 183 14.90 -5.61 -6.38
CA ALA A 183 13.80 -5.87 -5.45
C ALA A 183 13.20 -4.57 -4.89
N CYS A 184 14.04 -3.62 -4.48
CA CYS A 184 13.61 -2.32 -3.94
C CYS A 184 12.90 -1.46 -4.97
N LEU A 185 13.43 -1.37 -6.20
CA LEU A 185 12.78 -0.62 -7.28
C LEU A 185 11.43 -1.26 -7.65
N ARG A 186 11.37 -2.60 -7.75
CA ARG A 186 10.11 -3.29 -7.99
C ARG A 186 9.08 -3.05 -6.89
N ALA A 187 9.48 -3.04 -5.63
CA ALA A 187 8.58 -2.74 -4.51
C ALA A 187 8.02 -1.30 -4.60
N LEU A 188 8.87 -0.32 -4.93
CA LEU A 188 8.48 1.08 -5.11
C LEU A 188 7.52 1.31 -6.29
N ASP A 189 7.83 0.69 -7.42
CA ASP A 189 7.23 0.98 -8.72
C ASP A 189 6.03 0.08 -9.04
N ARG A 190 6.07 -1.19 -8.58
CA ARG A 190 4.99 -2.17 -8.77
C ARG A 190 4.64 -2.90 -7.46
N PRO A 191 4.10 -2.19 -6.46
CA PRO A 191 3.67 -2.83 -5.22
C PRO A 191 2.64 -3.93 -5.49
N GLN A 192 2.64 -4.97 -4.65
CA GLN A 192 1.81 -6.16 -4.82
C GLN A 192 0.73 -6.20 -3.73
N PRO A 193 -0.50 -5.73 -4.01
CA PRO A 193 -1.54 -5.64 -2.99
C PRO A 193 -1.96 -7.03 -2.53
N ARG A 194 -2.17 -7.19 -1.22
CA ARG A 194 -2.38 -8.49 -0.57
C ARG A 194 -3.84 -8.94 -0.57
N ILE A 195 -4.54 -8.79 -1.69
CA ILE A 195 -5.98 -9.08 -1.84
C ILE A 195 -6.33 -10.50 -1.36
N ALA A 196 -5.58 -11.52 -1.79
CA ALA A 196 -5.85 -12.91 -1.42
C ALA A 196 -5.69 -13.16 0.09
N LEU A 197 -4.73 -12.48 0.73
CA LEU A 197 -4.52 -12.55 2.17
C LEU A 197 -5.66 -11.88 2.93
N GLY A 198 -5.96 -10.63 2.60
CA GLY A 198 -7.04 -9.87 3.24
C GLY A 198 -8.38 -10.60 3.19
N ARG A 199 -8.74 -11.14 2.02
CA ARG A 199 -9.95 -11.94 1.84
C ARG A 199 -9.97 -13.19 2.71
N ALA A 200 -8.87 -13.94 2.76
CA ALA A 200 -8.79 -15.14 3.59
C ALA A 200 -8.88 -14.81 5.09
N LEU A 201 -8.22 -13.74 5.55
CA LEU A 201 -8.29 -13.29 6.94
C LEU A 201 -9.72 -12.96 7.36
N ALA A 202 -10.49 -12.30 6.50
CA ALA A 202 -11.90 -11.97 6.73
C ALA A 202 -12.81 -13.21 6.67
N GLN A 203 -12.74 -13.98 5.58
CA GLN A 203 -13.63 -15.12 5.33
C GLN A 203 -13.46 -16.24 6.35
N ASP A 204 -12.21 -16.52 6.76
CA ASP A 204 -11.89 -17.57 7.72
C ASP A 204 -12.00 -17.07 9.18
N GLY A 205 -12.29 -15.78 9.39
CA GLY A 205 -12.42 -15.17 10.73
C GLY A 205 -11.14 -15.27 11.55
N LEU A 206 -9.98 -15.06 10.91
CA LEU A 206 -8.66 -15.23 11.52
C LEU A 206 -8.16 -13.95 12.19
N ALA A 207 -8.45 -12.78 11.60
CA ALA A 207 -8.04 -11.48 12.12
C ALA A 207 -9.16 -10.77 12.88
N HIS A 208 -8.80 -10.01 13.90
CA HIS A 208 -9.70 -9.07 14.55
C HIS A 208 -9.66 -7.70 13.87
N ALA A 209 -8.47 -7.15 13.64
CA ALA A 209 -8.28 -5.87 12.96
C ALA A 209 -7.20 -5.95 11.89
N ALA A 210 -7.29 -5.11 10.87
CA ALA A 210 -6.29 -5.02 9.81
C ALA A 210 -6.17 -3.58 9.27
N ILE A 211 -5.00 -3.31 8.70
CA ILE A 211 -4.65 -2.10 7.96
C ILE A 211 -3.57 -2.48 6.95
N ASP A 212 -3.49 -1.78 5.83
CA ASP A 212 -2.31 -1.84 4.99
C ASP A 212 -1.22 -0.85 5.46
N VAL A 213 0.02 -1.12 5.06
CA VAL A 213 1.19 -0.32 5.45
C VAL A 213 1.57 0.60 4.29
N SER A 214 0.97 1.78 4.24
CA SER A 214 1.19 2.80 3.20
C SER A 214 2.07 3.95 3.68
N ASP A 215 1.91 4.38 4.93
CA ASP A 215 2.66 5.50 5.53
C ASP A 215 3.79 5.04 6.44
N GLY A 216 3.78 3.76 6.79
CA GLY A 216 4.83 3.05 7.50
C GLY A 216 4.32 2.36 8.75
N LEU A 217 4.99 1.26 9.13
CA LEU A 217 4.50 0.32 10.13
C LEU A 217 4.03 1.00 11.42
N LEU A 218 4.80 1.95 11.96
CA LEU A 218 4.47 2.58 13.24
C LEU A 218 3.28 3.54 13.15
N ALA A 219 3.13 4.26 12.02
CA ALA A 219 1.98 5.14 11.79
C ALA A 219 0.71 4.33 11.59
N ASP A 220 0.75 3.36 10.68
CA ASP A 220 -0.42 2.57 10.30
C ASP A 220 -0.90 1.67 11.45
N LEU A 221 0.02 1.00 12.15
CA LEU A 221 -0.35 0.27 13.36
C LEU A 221 -0.85 1.22 14.46
N GLY A 222 -0.29 2.43 14.55
CA GLY A 222 -0.78 3.48 15.44
C GLY A 222 -2.27 3.74 15.24
N HIS A 223 -2.74 3.82 14.00
CA HIS A 223 -4.16 3.99 13.68
C HIS A 223 -5.04 2.84 14.17
N ILE A 224 -4.59 1.57 14.06
CA ILE A 224 -5.31 0.42 14.65
C ILE A 224 -5.44 0.61 16.16
N LEU A 225 -4.33 0.94 16.83
CA LEU A 225 -4.26 1.04 18.29
C LEU A 225 -5.08 2.21 18.83
N GLU A 226 -5.06 3.36 18.16
CA GLU A 226 -5.93 4.49 18.50
C GLU A 226 -7.41 4.14 18.36
N ARG A 227 -7.80 3.56 17.22
CA ARG A 227 -9.19 3.20 16.94
C ARG A 227 -9.71 2.07 17.81
N SER A 228 -8.82 1.17 18.25
CA SER A 228 -9.15 0.05 19.13
C SER A 228 -8.98 0.37 20.62
N GLN A 229 -8.54 1.59 20.96
CA GLN A 229 -8.26 2.00 22.35
C GLN A 229 -7.25 1.08 23.06
N ALA A 230 -6.17 0.74 22.36
CA ALA A 230 -5.16 -0.21 22.80
C ALA A 230 -3.72 0.33 22.68
N THR A 231 -2.78 -0.40 23.26
CA THR A 231 -1.33 -0.20 23.10
C THR A 231 -0.71 -1.47 22.50
N ALA A 232 0.51 -1.38 21.99
CA ALA A 232 1.24 -2.54 21.49
C ALA A 232 2.66 -2.63 22.05
N THR A 233 3.19 -3.85 22.10
CA THR A 233 4.61 -4.13 22.21
C THR A 233 5.07 -4.80 20.92
N LEU A 234 6.05 -4.18 20.25
CA LEU A 234 6.70 -4.72 19.06
C LEU A 234 8.14 -5.13 19.38
N HIS A 235 8.62 -6.17 18.72
CA HIS A 235 9.97 -6.67 18.85
C HIS A 235 10.75 -6.39 17.56
N PHE A 236 11.73 -5.52 17.62
CA PHE A 236 12.50 -5.06 16.46
C PHE A 236 13.24 -6.21 15.78
N ASP A 237 13.80 -7.13 16.57
CA ASP A 237 14.52 -8.32 16.10
C ASP A 237 13.63 -9.34 15.37
N ARG A 238 12.30 -9.23 15.50
CA ARG A 238 11.33 -10.07 14.80
C ARG A 238 10.83 -9.46 13.50
N LEU A 239 11.12 -8.19 13.21
CA LEU A 239 10.67 -7.56 11.98
C LEU A 239 11.32 -8.23 10.76
N PRO A 240 10.59 -8.40 9.64
CA PRO A 240 11.13 -9.03 8.42
C PRO A 240 12.08 -8.07 7.70
N ALA A 241 13.27 -7.86 8.27
CA ALA A 241 14.19 -6.79 7.89
C ALA A 241 15.53 -7.29 7.34
N ALA A 242 15.79 -8.60 7.36
CA ALA A 242 17.10 -9.17 7.02
C ALA A 242 17.63 -8.67 5.67
N VAL A 243 16.74 -8.53 4.67
CA VAL A 243 17.10 -8.08 3.33
C VAL A 243 17.60 -6.63 3.27
N LEU A 244 17.24 -5.78 4.25
CA LEU A 244 17.68 -4.39 4.33
C LEU A 244 19.11 -4.25 4.85
N TYR A 245 19.59 -5.23 5.63
CA TYR A 245 20.90 -5.18 6.30
C TYR A 245 21.97 -6.06 5.64
N CYS A 246 21.59 -6.94 4.70
CA CYS A 246 22.54 -7.85 4.07
C CYS A 246 23.35 -7.20 2.94
N GLY A 247 24.68 -7.13 3.10
CA GLY A 247 25.66 -7.11 2.01
C GLY A 247 25.78 -5.81 1.18
N ASN A 248 25.29 -4.68 1.69
CA ASN A 248 25.34 -3.39 1.01
C ASN A 248 25.86 -2.30 1.96
N ASP A 249 26.46 -1.23 1.42
CA ASP A 249 26.84 0.00 2.16
C ASP A 249 25.61 0.84 2.54
N VAL A 250 24.52 0.18 2.98
CA VAL A 250 23.32 0.86 3.46
C VAL A 250 23.56 1.24 4.90
N ASP A 251 23.47 2.54 5.18
CA ASP A 251 23.55 3.08 6.53
C ASP A 251 22.46 2.47 7.43
N ALA A 252 22.86 2.02 8.62
CA ALA A 252 21.97 1.30 9.54
C ALA A 252 20.78 2.15 10.02
N ARG A 253 20.96 3.47 10.12
CA ARG A 253 19.87 4.39 10.47
C ARG A 253 18.89 4.52 9.31
N LEU A 254 19.37 4.66 8.07
CA LEU A 254 18.51 4.64 6.89
C LEU A 254 17.69 3.34 6.80
N ALA A 255 18.31 2.18 6.98
CA ALA A 255 17.60 0.89 6.97
C ALA A 255 16.50 0.82 8.04
N THR A 256 16.80 1.30 9.24
CA THR A 256 15.84 1.36 10.36
C THR A 256 14.68 2.32 10.08
N ASP A 257 14.97 3.49 9.51
CA ASP A 257 13.95 4.48 9.14
C ASP A 257 13.05 3.94 8.01
N CYS A 258 13.61 3.23 7.03
CA CYS A 258 12.84 2.57 5.98
C CYS A 258 11.92 1.48 6.56
N LEU A 259 12.42 0.68 7.50
CA LEU A 259 11.68 -0.43 8.09
C LEU A 259 10.48 0.02 8.95
N LEU A 260 10.67 1.08 9.73
CA LEU A 260 9.72 1.47 10.77
C LEU A 260 8.76 2.58 10.35
N GLY A 261 9.24 3.54 9.56
CA GLY A 261 8.49 4.73 9.16
C GLY A 261 8.63 5.05 7.66
N GLY A 262 9.12 4.11 6.87
CA GLY A 262 9.06 4.17 5.41
C GLY A 262 7.67 3.79 4.93
N GLY A 263 7.16 4.51 3.95
CA GLY A 263 5.89 4.21 3.29
C GLY A 263 6.07 3.38 2.02
N ASP A 264 4.96 3.24 1.28
CA ASP A 264 4.83 2.54 0.00
C ASP A 264 5.06 1.01 0.06
N ASP A 265 4.95 0.38 1.24
CA ASP A 265 5.13 -1.07 1.35
C ASP A 265 3.90 -1.86 0.84
N TYR A 266 2.68 -1.38 1.14
CA TYR A 266 1.40 -2.01 0.78
C TYR A 266 1.28 -3.48 1.21
N GLU A 267 1.96 -3.81 2.30
CA GLU A 267 1.79 -5.04 3.07
C GLU A 267 0.60 -4.90 4.02
N LEU A 268 0.08 -6.00 4.59
CA LEU A 268 -0.98 -5.97 5.59
C LEU A 268 -0.43 -6.17 7.00
N ALA A 269 -0.69 -5.20 7.87
CA ALA A 269 -0.55 -5.34 9.31
C ALA A 269 -1.92 -5.72 9.90
N PHE A 270 -1.96 -6.78 10.71
CA PHE A 270 -3.22 -7.24 11.30
C PHE A 270 -3.03 -7.82 12.70
N THR A 271 -4.11 -7.86 13.47
CA THR A 271 -4.12 -8.47 14.81
C THR A 271 -4.98 -9.73 14.80
N ALA A 272 -4.56 -10.74 15.54
CA ALA A 272 -5.28 -12.01 15.61
C ALA A 272 -5.13 -12.65 17.00
N PRO A 273 -6.11 -13.45 17.46
CA PRO A 273 -5.93 -14.22 18.69
C PRO A 273 -4.73 -15.16 18.57
N ALA A 274 -3.92 -15.29 19.63
CA ALA A 274 -2.79 -16.23 19.65
C ALA A 274 -3.20 -17.69 19.37
N ALA A 275 -4.47 -18.06 19.62
CA ALA A 275 -5.01 -19.37 19.28
C ALA A 275 -5.07 -19.65 17.76
N ARG A 276 -4.94 -18.60 16.91
CA ARG A 276 -4.93 -18.68 15.45
C ARG A 276 -3.52 -18.71 14.85
N HIS A 277 -2.47 -18.75 15.66
CA HIS A 277 -1.08 -18.70 15.21
C HIS A 277 -0.77 -19.71 14.09
N GLU A 278 -1.07 -20.99 14.32
CA GLU A 278 -0.82 -22.06 13.35
C GLU A 278 -1.70 -21.92 12.08
N ASP A 279 -2.94 -21.46 12.23
CA ASP A 279 -3.83 -21.18 11.09
C ASP A 279 -3.24 -20.08 10.18
N ILE A 280 -2.65 -19.05 10.79
CA ILE A 280 -2.01 -17.94 10.08
C ILE A 280 -0.72 -18.41 9.39
N LEU A 281 0.12 -19.21 10.05
CA LEU A 281 1.30 -19.78 9.41
C LEU A 281 0.93 -20.67 8.21
N ALA A 282 -0.11 -21.50 8.35
CA ALA A 282 -0.64 -22.33 7.27
C ALA A 282 -1.19 -21.48 6.12
N LEU A 283 -1.86 -20.36 6.43
CA LEU A 283 -2.34 -19.39 5.44
C LEU A 283 -1.17 -18.77 4.67
N GLY A 284 -0.11 -18.33 5.36
CA GLY A 284 1.10 -17.77 4.74
C GLY A 284 1.77 -18.78 3.79
N ALA A 285 1.91 -20.03 4.23
CA ALA A 285 2.45 -21.10 3.38
C ALA A 285 1.59 -21.37 2.14
N ARG A 286 0.25 -21.41 2.30
CA ARG A 286 -0.70 -21.62 1.20
C ARG A 286 -0.66 -20.49 0.17
N LEU A 287 -0.53 -19.25 0.63
CA LEU A 287 -0.47 -18.07 -0.23
C LEU A 287 0.95 -17.75 -0.72
N GLN A 288 1.96 -18.47 -0.24
CA GLN A 288 3.38 -18.24 -0.53
C GLN A 288 3.84 -16.81 -0.18
N ILE A 289 3.30 -16.27 0.92
CA ILE A 289 3.65 -14.96 1.45
C ILE A 289 4.12 -15.14 2.90
N PRO A 290 5.33 -14.68 3.26
CA PRO A 290 5.77 -14.70 4.65
C PRO A 290 4.79 -13.92 5.53
N LEU A 291 4.32 -14.51 6.62
CA LEU A 291 3.55 -13.84 7.65
C LEU A 291 4.36 -13.90 8.94
N THR A 292 4.70 -12.75 9.50
CA THR A 292 5.61 -12.65 10.64
C THR A 292 4.89 -12.07 11.85
N CYS A 293 4.91 -12.79 12.97
CA CYS A 293 4.42 -12.27 14.24
C CYS A 293 5.46 -11.35 14.86
N ILE A 294 5.14 -10.07 14.96
CA ILE A 294 6.08 -8.99 15.31
C ILE A 294 5.83 -8.40 16.69
N GLY A 295 4.76 -8.81 17.37
CA GLY A 295 4.40 -8.21 18.65
C GLY A 295 3.06 -8.67 19.19
N THR A 296 2.60 -7.96 20.21
CA THR A 296 1.31 -8.23 20.86
C THR A 296 0.60 -6.93 21.24
N VAL A 297 -0.72 -6.99 21.23
CA VAL A 297 -1.61 -5.93 21.70
C VAL A 297 -1.80 -6.06 23.21
N ALA A 298 -1.83 -4.94 23.92
CA ALA A 298 -2.11 -4.86 25.34
C ALA A 298 -3.11 -3.75 25.66
N ALA A 299 -3.68 -3.81 26.87
CA ALA A 299 -4.46 -2.70 27.41
C ALA A 299 -3.51 -1.58 27.86
N GLY A 300 -3.89 -0.32 27.61
CA GLY A 300 -3.07 0.84 27.97
C GLY A 300 -3.49 2.11 27.25
N PRO A 301 -2.67 3.17 27.32
CA PRO A 301 -2.95 4.41 26.59
C PRO A 301 -3.06 4.15 25.08
N ALA A 302 -4.18 4.59 24.49
CA ALA A 302 -4.48 4.38 23.08
C ALA A 302 -3.37 4.91 22.17
N GLY A 303 -3.03 4.16 21.12
CA GLY A 303 -2.04 4.56 20.11
C GLY A 303 -0.58 4.41 20.52
N ARG A 304 -0.30 3.99 21.77
CA ARG A 304 1.08 3.81 22.23
C ARG A 304 1.68 2.52 21.65
N ILE A 305 2.93 2.63 21.17
CA ILE A 305 3.74 1.49 20.72
C ILE A 305 5.03 1.48 21.54
N HIS A 306 5.30 0.35 22.20
CA HIS A 306 6.58 0.03 22.82
C HIS A 306 7.40 -0.79 21.85
N LEU A 307 8.42 -0.20 21.24
CA LEU A 307 9.34 -0.90 20.37
C LEU A 307 10.54 -1.38 21.21
N LEU A 308 10.78 -2.69 21.23
CA LEU A 308 11.85 -3.28 22.02
C LEU A 308 12.95 -3.85 21.11
N ASP A 309 14.22 -3.64 21.49
CA ASP A 309 15.35 -4.32 20.86
C ASP A 309 15.48 -5.79 21.34
N ALA A 310 16.51 -6.50 20.84
CA ALA A 310 16.78 -7.89 21.20
C ALA A 310 17.12 -8.09 22.69
N ASP A 311 17.58 -7.04 23.39
CA ASP A 311 17.87 -7.05 24.82
C ASP A 311 16.63 -6.64 25.65
N GLY A 312 15.50 -6.35 25.01
CA GLY A 312 14.26 -5.89 25.64
C GLY A 312 14.29 -4.41 26.05
N ARG A 313 15.24 -3.61 25.55
CA ARG A 313 15.30 -2.17 25.82
C ARG A 313 14.40 -1.40 24.86
N GLU A 314 13.75 -0.36 25.39
CA GLU A 314 12.86 0.49 24.58
C GLU A 314 13.66 1.33 23.58
N MET A 315 13.24 1.28 22.32
CA MET A 315 13.81 2.03 21.21
C MET A 315 12.96 3.27 20.92
N SER A 316 13.63 4.39 20.62
CA SER A 316 12.98 5.64 20.17
C SER A 316 13.32 5.89 18.70
N PRO A 317 12.50 5.43 17.74
CA PRO A 317 12.76 5.65 16.32
C PRO A 317 12.62 7.13 15.96
N ALA A 318 13.50 7.61 15.07
CA ALA A 318 13.51 9.01 14.62
C ALA A 318 12.31 9.32 13.69
N ARG A 319 11.92 8.34 12.86
CA ARG A 319 10.79 8.44 11.93
C ARG A 319 9.71 7.42 12.30
N ARG A 320 8.46 7.87 12.36
CA ARG A 320 7.28 7.03 12.64
C ARG A 320 6.39 6.77 11.43
N GLY A 321 6.46 7.62 10.41
CA GLY A 321 5.70 7.46 9.17
C GLY A 321 5.84 8.67 8.25
N TYR A 322 4.95 8.74 7.26
CA TYR A 322 4.79 9.87 6.36
C TYR A 322 3.56 10.72 6.75
N ASP A 323 3.66 12.03 6.57
CA ASP A 323 2.55 12.98 6.76
C ASP A 323 2.70 14.08 5.69
N HIS A 324 1.68 14.22 4.86
CA HIS A 324 1.62 15.18 3.76
C HIS A 324 1.78 16.64 4.18
N PHE A 325 1.43 16.96 5.44
CA PHE A 325 1.42 18.32 5.96
C PHE A 325 2.44 18.53 7.08
N ALA A 326 3.22 17.50 7.45
CA ALA A 326 4.30 17.68 8.38
C ALA A 326 5.35 18.64 7.79
N PRO A 327 5.85 19.62 8.56
CA PRO A 327 6.94 20.47 8.09
C PRO A 327 8.13 19.58 7.77
N ALA A 328 8.72 19.75 6.57
CA ALA A 328 9.93 19.04 6.19
C ALA A 328 10.96 19.21 7.32
N THR A 329 11.37 18.12 7.95
CA THR A 329 12.36 18.17 9.03
C THR A 329 13.64 18.76 8.44
N ALA A 330 14.00 19.96 8.88
CA ALA A 330 15.25 20.58 8.49
C ALA A 330 16.40 19.64 8.90
N ASP A 331 17.22 19.25 7.92
CA ASP A 331 18.54 18.67 8.18
C ASP A 331 19.32 19.67 9.05
N THR A 332 19.29 19.50 10.37
CA THR A 332 20.24 20.15 11.26
C THR A 332 21.53 19.36 11.21
N ASP A 333 22.25 19.50 10.09
CA ASP A 333 23.67 19.20 10.01
C ASP A 333 24.39 20.36 9.29
N THR A 334 24.22 21.57 9.82
CA THR A 334 25.15 22.67 9.57
C THR A 334 26.17 22.70 10.69
N ALA A 335 27.28 22.02 10.41
CA ALA A 335 28.62 22.20 10.94
C ALA A 335 28.81 23.40 11.91
N GLU A 336 28.91 23.10 13.19
CA GLU A 336 29.80 23.87 14.07
C GLU A 336 31.25 23.50 13.74
N LYS A 337 31.93 24.34 12.97
CA LYS A 337 33.39 24.51 13.11
C LYS A 337 33.67 25.93 13.55
N LYS A 338 33.78 26.09 14.87
CA LYS A 338 34.57 27.15 15.51
C LYS A 338 36.05 26.76 15.40
N THR A 339 36.76 27.44 14.50
CA THR A 339 38.06 28.14 14.62
C THR A 339 38.66 28.27 13.25
#